data_AF-A0A7K2JWE5-F1
#
_entry.id   AF-A0A7K2JWE5-F1
#
_cell.length_a   1.000
_cell.length_b   1.000
_cell.length_c   1.000
_cell.angle_alpha   90.00
_cell.angle_beta   90.00
_cell.angle_gamma   90.00
#
_symmetry.space_group_name_H-M   'P 1'
#
loop_
_entity.id
_entity.type
_entity.pdbx_description
1 polymer ?
#
loop_
_entity_poly.entity_id
_entity_poly.type
_entity_poly.pdbx_seq_one_letter_code
_entity_poly.pdbx_strand_id
1 'polypeptide(L)'
;MHDDLLARAKAWLAEDPDADTRAELSQLIDTEDHAELTARFAGTLQFGTAGLRGELGAGPMRMNRSVVIRAAAGLAAYLRKHGHTDGLVVIGYDARHKSEDFARDTAAVMTGAGLRAAVLPRPLPTPVLAFAIRHLGAVA
;
A
#
# COMPACT_ATOMS: atom_id res chain seq x y z
N MET A 1 21.92 -9.92 15.80
CA MET A 1 20.44 -10.00 15.72
C MET A 1 19.81 -8.61 15.76
N HIS A 2 20.21 -7.73 16.69
CA HIS A 2 19.78 -6.32 16.70
C HIS A 2 20.39 -5.47 15.57
N ASP A 3 21.64 -5.71 15.18
CA ASP A 3 22.28 -4.99 14.06
C ASP A 3 21.56 -5.24 12.72
N ASP A 4 21.07 -6.46 12.50
CA ASP A 4 20.28 -6.82 11.32
C ASP A 4 18.92 -6.10 11.30
N LEU A 5 18.26 -5.99 12.47
CA LEU A 5 17.01 -5.27 12.61
C LEU A 5 17.16 -3.77 12.27
N LEU A 6 18.21 -3.11 12.80
CA LEU A 6 18.50 -1.71 12.51
C LEU A 6 18.88 -1.50 11.04
N ALA A 7 19.64 -2.42 10.44
CA ALA A 7 19.98 -2.35 9.02
C ALA A 7 18.71 -2.44 8.15
N ARG A 8 17.79 -3.36 8.46
CA ARG A 8 16.50 -3.50 7.76
C ARG A 8 15.62 -2.27 7.94
N ALA A 9 15.59 -1.68 9.13
CA ALA A 9 14.84 -0.45 9.40
C ALA A 9 15.41 0.75 8.62
N LYS A 10 16.73 0.92 8.58
CA LYS A 10 17.39 1.98 7.81
C LYS A 10 17.18 1.82 6.30
N ALA A 11 17.22 0.58 5.79
CA ALA A 11 16.92 0.29 4.40
C ALA A 11 15.47 0.66 4.05
N TRP A 12 14.51 0.29 4.91
CA TRP A 12 13.11 0.70 4.73
C TRP A 12 12.96 2.24 4.75
N LEU A 13 13.59 2.92 5.71
CA LEU A 13 13.53 4.38 5.85
C LEU A 13 14.00 5.11 4.57
N ALA A 14 15.00 4.55 3.88
CA ALA A 14 15.54 5.12 2.64
C ALA A 14 14.58 5.02 1.45
N GLU A 15 13.67 4.04 1.47
CA GLU A 15 12.71 3.78 0.39
C GLU A 15 11.29 4.31 0.68
N ASP A 16 11.00 4.67 1.93
CA ASP A 16 9.65 5.07 2.34
C ASP A 16 9.26 6.42 1.72
N PRO A 17 8.19 6.54 0.92
CA PRO A 17 7.86 7.78 0.22
C PRO A 17 7.06 8.77 1.07
N ASP A 18 6.65 8.38 2.29
CA ASP A 18 5.81 9.19 3.17
C ASP A 18 6.65 9.90 4.23
N ALA A 19 6.60 11.23 4.27
CA ALA A 19 7.39 12.02 5.22
C ALA A 19 7.02 11.73 6.69
N ASP A 20 5.76 11.41 6.98
CA ASP A 20 5.27 11.17 8.34
C ASP A 20 5.85 9.85 8.88
N THR A 21 5.75 8.77 8.10
CA THR A 21 6.28 7.46 8.52
C THR A 21 7.81 7.41 8.48
N ARG A 22 8.45 8.20 7.60
CA ARG A 22 9.91 8.40 7.67
C ARG A 22 10.33 9.07 8.97
N ALA A 23 9.66 10.15 9.37
CA ALA A 23 9.96 10.84 10.61
C ALA A 23 9.75 9.92 11.82
N GLU A 24 8.63 9.21 11.84
CA GLU A 24 8.31 8.21 12.87
C GLU A 24 9.40 7.13 12.97
N LEU A 25 9.80 6.53 11.83
CA LEU A 25 10.82 5.48 11.83
C LEU A 25 12.21 6.00 12.20
N SER A 26 12.56 7.23 11.75
CA SER A 26 13.82 7.86 12.13
C SER A 26 13.90 8.01 13.64
N GLN A 27 12.83 8.47 14.28
CA GLN A 27 12.77 8.59 15.74
C GLN A 27 12.96 7.24 16.43
N LEU A 28 12.28 6.18 15.99
CA LEU A 28 12.43 4.84 16.57
C LEU A 28 13.85 4.28 16.42
N ILE A 29 14.52 4.60 15.31
CA ILE A 29 15.92 4.21 15.08
C ILE A 29 16.85 5.01 16.00
N ASP A 30 16.65 6.32 16.11
CA ASP A 30 17.51 7.22 16.91
C ASP A 30 17.40 6.94 18.41
N THR A 31 16.21 6.56 18.89
CA THR A 31 15.98 6.17 20.28
C THR A 31 16.27 4.69 20.56
N GLU A 32 16.70 3.93 19.56
CA GLU A 32 16.92 2.48 19.63
C GLU A 32 15.74 1.72 20.28
N ASP A 33 14.50 2.06 19.91
CA ASP A 33 13.31 1.38 20.43
C ASP A 33 13.17 -0.02 19.80
N HIS A 34 13.96 -0.96 20.31
CA HIS A 34 14.05 -2.31 19.79
C HIS A 34 12.73 -3.09 19.90
N ALA A 35 11.88 -2.77 20.88
CA ALA A 35 10.59 -3.44 21.03
C ALA A 35 9.68 -3.09 19.84
N GLU A 36 9.56 -1.80 19.53
CA GLU A 36 8.69 -1.35 18.45
C GLU A 36 9.28 -1.67 17.06
N LEU A 37 10.60 -1.57 16.90
CA LEU A 37 11.28 -2.04 15.70
C LEU A 37 11.07 -3.54 15.48
N THR A 38 11.17 -4.36 16.53
CA THR A 38 10.91 -5.81 16.42
C THR A 38 9.47 -6.07 15.99
N ALA A 39 8.50 -5.38 16.61
CA ALA A 39 7.08 -5.54 16.26
C ALA A 39 6.77 -5.15 14.80
N ARG A 40 7.39 -4.07 14.30
CA ARG A 40 7.16 -3.54 12.95
C ARG A 40 7.88 -4.32 11.86
N PHE A 41 9.01 -4.96 12.18
CA PHE A 41 9.87 -5.65 11.23
C PHE A 41 9.90 -7.18 11.45
N ALA A 42 8.97 -7.75 12.20
CA ALA A 42 8.83 -9.20 12.38
C ALA A 42 8.45 -9.96 11.09
N GLY A 43 7.99 -9.27 10.05
CA GLY A 43 7.55 -9.86 8.79
C GLY A 43 6.92 -8.83 7.86
N THR A 44 5.94 -9.26 7.07
CA THR A 44 5.09 -8.37 6.26
C THR A 44 3.62 -8.65 6.56
N LEU A 45 2.77 -7.63 6.41
CA LEU A 45 1.32 -7.83 6.47
C LEU A 45 0.86 -8.92 5.49
N GLN A 46 -0.03 -9.78 5.95
CA GLN A 46 -0.58 -10.89 5.17
C GLN A 46 -1.97 -10.56 4.67
N PHE A 47 -2.28 -10.99 3.45
CA PHE A 47 -3.59 -10.75 2.84
C PHE A 47 -4.63 -11.68 3.47
N GLY A 48 -5.64 -11.11 4.13
CA GLY A 48 -6.76 -11.85 4.70
C GLY A 48 -8.01 -11.82 3.81
N THR A 49 -9.12 -12.34 4.33
CA THR A 49 -10.43 -12.30 3.64
C THR A 49 -10.91 -10.88 3.35
N ALA A 50 -10.46 -9.90 4.14
CA ALA A 50 -10.81 -8.49 4.00
C ALA A 50 -9.63 -7.62 3.52
N GLY A 51 -8.65 -8.22 2.82
CA GLY A 51 -7.46 -7.53 2.32
C GLY A 51 -6.31 -7.47 3.32
N LEU A 52 -5.34 -6.59 3.04
CA LEU A 52 -4.30 -6.21 3.99
C LEU A 52 -4.90 -5.34 5.10
N ARG A 53 -4.57 -5.66 6.35
CA ARG A 53 -4.99 -4.90 7.52
C ARG A 53 -3.87 -4.80 8.53
N GLY A 54 -3.70 -3.62 9.11
CA GLY A 54 -2.72 -3.32 10.14
C GLY A 54 -2.91 -1.89 10.63
N GLU A 55 -2.25 -1.55 11.74
CA GLU A 55 -2.20 -0.18 12.24
C GLU A 55 -1.48 0.73 11.24
N LEU A 56 -1.90 2.00 11.16
CA LEU A 56 -1.15 2.99 10.39
C LEU A 56 0.19 3.25 11.06
N GLY A 57 1.27 3.31 10.29
CA GLY A 57 2.60 3.64 10.80
C GLY A 57 3.72 3.09 9.93
N ALA A 58 4.96 3.38 10.31
CA ALA A 58 6.14 2.95 9.59
C ALA A 58 6.43 1.44 9.73
N GLY A 59 7.05 0.88 8.68
CA GLY A 59 7.52 -0.50 8.65
C GLY A 59 6.57 -1.50 7.96
N PRO A 60 7.05 -2.72 7.66
CA PRO A 60 6.34 -3.70 6.83
C PRO A 60 5.15 -4.39 7.50
N MET A 61 5.05 -4.38 8.83
CA MET A 61 3.89 -4.88 9.60
C MET A 61 2.86 -3.79 9.94
N ARG A 62 2.92 -2.64 9.24
CA ARG A 62 1.98 -1.52 9.38
C ARG A 62 1.37 -1.17 8.02
N MET A 63 0.19 -0.56 8.04
CA MET A 63 -0.41 0.04 6.85
C MET A 63 0.26 1.39 6.59
N ASN A 64 0.83 1.55 5.40
CA ASN A 64 1.48 2.77 4.93
C ASN A 64 1.57 2.77 3.40
N ARG A 65 2.03 3.89 2.85
CA ARG A 65 2.16 4.09 1.39
C ARG A 65 3.09 3.05 0.76
N SER A 66 4.23 2.74 1.39
CA SER A 66 5.16 1.71 0.92
C SER A 66 4.52 0.33 0.75
N VAL A 67 3.73 -0.12 1.74
CA VAL A 67 3.02 -1.41 1.68
C VAL A 67 1.95 -1.39 0.59
N VAL A 68 1.18 -0.30 0.47
CA VAL A 68 0.14 -0.15 -0.57
C VAL A 68 0.74 -0.15 -1.97
N ILE A 69 1.83 0.59 -2.19
CA ILE A 69 2.55 0.65 -3.47
C ILE A 69 3.05 -0.75 -3.87
N ARG A 70 3.66 -1.49 -2.94
CA ARG A 70 4.15 -2.85 -3.18
C ARG A 70 3.00 -3.82 -3.50
N ALA A 71 1.88 -3.73 -2.79
CA ALA A 71 0.69 -4.54 -3.05
C ALA A 71 0.08 -4.22 -4.42
N ALA A 72 -0.05 -2.94 -4.77
CA ALA A 72 -0.51 -2.47 -6.07
C ALA A 72 0.39 -2.97 -7.20
N ALA A 73 1.71 -2.94 -7.01
CA ALA A 73 2.67 -3.45 -8.00
C ALA A 73 2.51 -4.96 -8.21
N GLY A 74 2.27 -5.71 -7.11
CA GLY A 74 1.96 -7.14 -7.18
C GLY A 74 0.67 -7.43 -7.97
N LEU A 75 -0.40 -6.66 -7.73
CA LEU A 75 -1.65 -6.77 -8.47
C LEU A 75 -1.46 -6.44 -9.96
N ALA A 76 -0.74 -5.36 -10.28
CA ALA A 76 -0.44 -4.99 -11.67
C ALA A 76 0.33 -6.09 -12.40
N ALA A 77 1.36 -6.65 -11.75
CA ALA A 77 2.13 -7.77 -12.30
C ALA A 77 1.24 -9.01 -12.52
N TYR A 78 0.35 -9.31 -11.58
CA TYR A 78 -0.62 -10.40 -11.71
C TYR A 78 -1.54 -10.19 -12.92
N LEU A 79 -2.17 -9.02 -13.05
CA LEU A 79 -3.08 -8.71 -14.17
C LEU A 79 -2.37 -8.83 -15.52
N ARG A 80 -1.15 -8.29 -15.63
CA ARG A 80 -0.34 -8.40 -16.86
C ARG A 80 0.01 -9.83 -17.21
N LYS A 81 0.36 -10.67 -16.22
CA LYS A 81 0.61 -12.10 -16.42
C LYS A 81 -0.62 -12.84 -16.96
N HIS A 82 -1.83 -12.34 -16.69
CA HIS A 82 -3.09 -12.89 -17.19
C HIS A 82 -3.59 -12.21 -18.47
N GLY A 83 -2.74 -11.46 -19.17
CA GLY A 83 -3.04 -10.89 -20.49
C GLY A 83 -3.68 -9.50 -20.47
N HIS A 84 -3.90 -8.91 -19.30
CA HIS A 84 -4.38 -7.53 -19.20
C HIS A 84 -3.22 -6.55 -19.36
N THR A 85 -3.06 -6.00 -20.56
CA THR A 85 -1.97 -5.04 -20.87
C THR A 85 -2.45 -3.59 -20.94
N ASP A 86 -3.75 -3.35 -21.11
CA ASP A 86 -4.43 -2.05 -21.17
C ASP A 86 -5.76 -2.03 -20.38
N GLY A 87 -5.96 -3.03 -19.52
CA GLY A 87 -7.17 -3.20 -18.72
C GLY A 87 -7.43 -2.02 -17.77
N LEU A 88 -8.71 -1.72 -17.53
CA LEU A 88 -9.12 -0.70 -16.59
C LEU A 88 -9.19 -1.26 -15.17
N VAL A 89 -8.55 -0.57 -14.22
CA VAL A 89 -8.64 -0.83 -12.78
C VAL A 89 -9.44 0.29 -12.13
N VAL A 90 -10.48 -0.05 -11.36
CA VAL A 90 -11.25 0.93 -10.58
C VAL A 90 -10.77 0.94 -9.14
N ILE A 91 -10.40 2.11 -8.64
CA ILE A 91 -9.89 2.29 -7.27
C ILE A 91 -10.92 3.06 -6.46
N GLY A 92 -11.49 2.39 -5.44
CA GLY A 92 -12.35 3.01 -4.44
C GLY A 92 -11.61 3.26 -3.13
N TYR A 93 -12.10 4.19 -2.33
CA TYR A 93 -11.59 4.51 -1.01
C TYR A 93 -12.70 5.04 -0.10
N ASP A 94 -12.49 4.95 1.22
CA ASP A 94 -13.41 5.46 2.24
C ASP A 94 -12.84 6.73 2.91
N ALA A 95 -13.54 7.22 3.94
CA ALA A 95 -13.18 8.46 4.62
C ALA A 95 -12.08 8.31 5.69
N ARG A 96 -11.42 7.16 5.80
CA ARG A 96 -10.33 6.97 6.76
C ARG A 96 -9.11 7.80 6.38
N HIS A 97 -8.32 8.13 7.39
CA HIS A 97 -7.05 8.81 7.17
C HIS A 97 -6.14 8.02 6.22
N LYS A 98 -5.41 8.72 5.34
CA LYS A 98 -4.56 8.18 4.25
C LYS A 98 -5.27 7.37 3.15
N SER A 99 -6.57 7.09 3.25
CA SER A 99 -7.29 6.31 2.22
C SER A 99 -7.21 6.93 0.82
N GLU A 100 -7.26 8.27 0.73
CA GLU A 100 -7.12 8.96 -0.55
C GLU A 100 -5.69 8.87 -1.11
N ASP A 101 -4.67 9.02 -0.26
CA ASP A 101 -3.27 8.88 -0.68
C ASP A 101 -2.97 7.47 -1.20
N PHE A 102 -3.48 6.45 -0.51
CA PHE A 102 -3.38 5.06 -0.93
C PHE A 102 -4.05 4.80 -2.28
N ALA A 103 -5.20 5.43 -2.53
CA ALA A 103 -5.88 5.34 -3.81
C ALA A 103 -5.06 5.98 -4.95
N ARG A 104 -4.46 7.15 -4.70
CA ARG A 104 -3.62 7.86 -5.65
C ARG A 104 -2.34 7.09 -5.96
N ASP A 105 -1.66 6.55 -4.95
CA ASP A 105 -0.49 5.70 -5.13
C ASP A 105 -0.81 4.46 -5.95
N THR A 106 -1.94 3.80 -5.66
CA THR A 106 -2.40 2.64 -6.44
C THR A 106 -2.62 3.01 -7.90
N ALA A 107 -3.30 4.13 -8.17
CA ALA A 107 -3.54 4.59 -9.54
C ALA A 107 -2.23 4.92 -10.29
N ALA A 108 -1.26 5.55 -9.61
CA ALA A 108 0.06 5.84 -10.17
C ALA A 108 0.80 4.54 -10.55
N VAL A 109 0.74 3.52 -9.69
CA VAL A 109 1.35 2.20 -9.97
C VAL A 109 0.67 1.51 -11.16
N MET A 110 -0.66 1.50 -11.21
CA MET A 110 -1.39 0.87 -12.33
C MET A 110 -1.05 1.54 -13.67
N THR A 111 -1.06 2.87 -13.71
CA THR A 111 -0.73 3.63 -14.92
C THR A 111 0.73 3.46 -15.32
N GLY A 112 1.67 3.46 -14.36
CA GLY A 112 3.07 3.16 -14.61
C GLY A 112 3.32 1.74 -15.16
N ALA A 113 2.43 0.79 -14.87
CA ALA A 113 2.48 -0.57 -15.39
C ALA A 113 1.83 -0.75 -16.78
N GLY A 114 1.26 0.32 -17.36
CA GLY A 114 0.57 0.29 -18.65
C GLY A 114 -0.94 0.02 -18.57
N LEU A 115 -1.50 -0.14 -17.37
CA LEU A 115 -2.95 -0.29 -17.16
C LEU A 115 -3.65 1.08 -17.13
N ARG A 116 -4.97 1.08 -17.28
CA ARG A 116 -5.79 2.28 -17.05
C ARG A 116 -6.27 2.30 -15.60
N ALA A 117 -6.38 3.48 -15.00
CA ALA A 117 -6.87 3.64 -13.63
C ALA A 117 -8.04 4.63 -13.59
N ALA A 118 -9.12 4.27 -12.88
CA ALA A 118 -10.22 5.16 -12.55
C ALA A 118 -10.38 5.22 -11.03
N VAL A 119 -10.08 6.38 -10.44
CA VAL A 119 -10.27 6.61 -9.00
C VAL A 119 -11.69 7.16 -8.78
N LEU A 120 -12.41 6.63 -7.80
CA LEU A 120 -13.71 7.18 -7.42
C LEU A 120 -13.56 8.67 -7.03
N PRO A 121 -14.53 9.55 -7.36
CA PRO A 121 -14.34 11.00 -7.25
C PRO A 121 -14.34 11.53 -5.81
N ARG A 122 -14.70 10.69 -4.84
CA ARG A 122 -14.80 10.99 -3.41
C ARG A 122 -14.88 9.68 -2.61
N PRO A 123 -14.78 9.74 -1.26
CA PRO A 123 -15.08 8.59 -0.41
C PRO A 123 -16.48 8.05 -0.68
N LEU A 124 -16.55 6.78 -1.09
CA LEU A 124 -17.79 6.10 -1.47
C LEU A 124 -17.78 4.66 -0.93
N PRO A 125 -18.96 4.10 -0.58
CA PRO A 125 -19.02 2.78 0.02
C PRO A 125 -18.70 1.69 -1.03
N THR A 126 -18.15 0.57 -0.56
CA THR A 126 -17.73 -0.57 -1.41
C THR A 126 -18.76 -1.05 -2.45
N PRO A 127 -20.09 -1.02 -2.21
CA PRO A 127 -21.06 -1.37 -3.24
C PRO A 127 -21.00 -0.49 -4.49
N VAL A 128 -20.62 0.79 -4.37
CA VAL A 128 -20.44 1.69 -5.54
C VAL A 128 -19.22 1.27 -6.35
N LEU A 129 -18.12 0.89 -5.69
CA LEU A 129 -16.95 0.33 -6.34
C LEU A 129 -17.31 -0.95 -7.12
N ALA A 130 -18.01 -1.89 -6.47
CA ALA A 130 -18.44 -3.14 -7.09
C ALA A 130 -19.35 -2.90 -8.31
N PHE A 131 -20.26 -1.94 -8.23
CA PHE A 131 -21.07 -1.50 -9.37
C PHE A 131 -20.19 -0.94 -10.50
N ALA A 132 -19.27 -0.03 -10.18
CA ALA A 132 -18.42 0.64 -11.17
C ALA A 132 -17.53 -0.35 -11.94
N ILE A 133 -16.97 -1.36 -11.27
CA ILE A 133 -16.18 -2.42 -11.92
C ILE A 133 -16.98 -3.10 -13.03
N ARG A 134 -18.20 -3.54 -12.71
CA ARG A 134 -19.09 -4.22 -13.66
C ARG A 134 -19.57 -3.28 -14.76
N HIS A 135 -19.94 -2.06 -14.38
CA HIS A 135 -20.51 -1.08 -15.30
C HIS A 135 -19.49 -0.58 -16.34
N LEU A 136 -18.22 -0.45 -15.94
CA LEU A 136 -17.14 0.05 -16.81
C LEU A 136 -16.37 -1.06 -17.53
N GLY A 137 -16.70 -2.34 -17.30
CA GLY A 137 -15.96 -3.47 -17.85
C GLY A 137 -14.50 -3.52 -17.37
N ALA A 138 -14.28 -3.15 -16.11
CA ALA A 138 -12.95 -3.13 -15.51
C ALA A 138 -12.43 -4.55 -15.23
N VAL A 139 -11.12 -4.71 -15.28
CA VAL A 139 -10.42 -5.98 -15.02
C VAL A 139 -10.14 -6.19 -13.53
N ALA A 140 -10.16 -5.11 -12.73
CA ALA A 140 -10.03 -5.10 -11.29
C ALA A 140 -10.72 -3.88 -10.68
#